data_AF-A0A2C6MFT5-F1
#
_entry.id   AF-A0A2C6MFT5-F1
#
_cell.length_a   1.000
_cell.length_b   1.000
_cell.length_c   1.000
_cell.angle_alpha   90.00
_cell.angle_beta   90.00
_cell.angle_gamma   90.00
#
_symmetry.space_group_name_H-M   'P 1'
#
loop_
_entity.id
_entity.type
_entity.pdbx_description
1 polymer ?
#
loop_
_entity_poly.entity_id
_entity_poly.type
_entity_poly.pdbx_seq_one_letter_code
_entity_poly.pdbx_strand_id
1 'polypeptide(L)'
;MFTASAVAMGVGFGIVHPTAMAMAINRVEPFRRGAANGTIFSAFDLGIGLGSIFLGVLSKQVGLSYMYLTCSFIMVIPLILFYLKDAGEYTAVKQSSN
;
A
#
# COMPACT_ATOMS: atom_id res chain seq x y z
N MET A 1 16.76 -13.44 -12.94
CA MET A 1 16.55 -12.39 -11.91
C MET A 1 15.18 -11.74 -12.04
N PHE A 2 14.75 -11.26 -13.22
CA PHE A 2 13.41 -10.66 -13.41
C PHE A 2 12.22 -11.54 -13.00
N THR A 3 12.27 -12.85 -13.26
CA THR A 3 11.21 -13.80 -12.87
C THR A 3 11.05 -13.94 -11.37
N ALA A 4 12.15 -13.99 -10.61
CA ALA A 4 12.11 -14.02 -9.15
C ALA A 4 11.49 -12.74 -8.57
N SER A 5 11.86 -11.58 -9.12
CA SER A 5 11.28 -10.29 -8.74
C SER A 5 9.79 -10.21 -9.07
N ALA A 6 9.37 -10.71 -10.23
CA ALA A 6 7.95 -10.76 -10.62
C ALA A 6 7.13 -11.65 -9.69
N VAL A 7 7.66 -12.82 -9.30
CA VAL A 7 7.01 -13.71 -8.33
C VAL A 7 6.91 -13.05 -6.96
N ALA A 8 8.00 -12.46 -6.46
CA ALA A 8 7.99 -11.77 -5.17
C ALA A 8 7.01 -10.59 -5.13
N MET A 9 6.97 -9.79 -6.21
CA MET A 9 6.04 -8.67 -6.35
C MET A 9 4.59 -9.17 -6.43
N GLY A 10 4.33 -10.22 -7.23
CA GLY A 10 3.00 -10.80 -7.38
C GLY A 10 2.45 -11.36 -6.06
N VAL A 11 3.27 -12.09 -5.31
CA VAL A 11 2.89 -12.62 -3.99
C VAL A 11 2.64 -11.49 -3.00
N GLY A 12 3.56 -10.52 -2.91
CA GLY A 12 3.40 -9.38 -2.00
C GLY A 12 2.15 -8.56 -2.31
N PHE A 13 1.96 -8.20 -3.58
CA PHE A 13 0.79 -7.43 -4.01
C PHE A 13 -0.52 -8.20 -3.80
N GLY A 14 -0.55 -9.50 -4.12
CA GLY A 14 -1.71 -10.36 -3.95
C GLY A 14 -2.11 -10.60 -2.50
N ILE A 15 -1.19 -10.45 -1.54
CA ILE A 15 -1.52 -10.54 -0.10
C ILE A 15 -1.95 -9.16 0.42
N VAL A 16 -1.13 -8.13 0.19
CA VAL A 16 -1.30 -6.81 0.82
C VAL A 16 -2.54 -6.09 0.29
N HIS A 17 -2.76 -6.10 -1.02
CA HIS A 17 -3.84 -5.33 -1.65
C HIS A 17 -5.25 -5.77 -1.18
N PRO A 18 -5.65 -7.06 -1.30
CA PRO A 18 -6.96 -7.49 -0.83
C PRO A 18 -7.08 -7.47 0.71
N THR A 19 -5.99 -7.72 1.46
CA THR A 19 -6.03 -7.66 2.93
C THR A 19 -6.29 -6.23 3.41
N ALA A 20 -5.61 -5.23 2.84
CA ALA A 20 -5.82 -3.83 3.16
C ALA A 20 -7.25 -3.38 2.82
N MET A 21 -7.76 -3.79 1.66
CA MET A 21 -9.13 -3.51 1.24
C MET A 21 -10.15 -4.14 2.21
N ALA A 22 -9.96 -5.41 2.59
CA ALA A 22 -10.81 -6.09 3.54
C ALA A 22 -10.79 -5.43 4.94
N MET A 23 -9.62 -5.04 5.45
CA MET A 23 -9.49 -4.32 6.72
C MET A 23 -10.26 -2.99 6.69
N ALA A 24 -10.11 -2.20 5.62
CA ALA A 24 -10.79 -0.92 5.49
C ALA A 24 -12.32 -1.07 5.39
N ILE A 25 -12.82 -2.07 4.66
CA ILE A 25 -14.26 -2.37 4.54
C ILE A 25 -14.84 -2.88 5.86
N ASN A 26 -14.10 -3.71 6.59
CA ASN A 26 -14.57 -4.28 7.86
C ASN A 26 -14.71 -3.24 8.98
N ARG A 27 -13.97 -2.12 8.92
CA ARG A 27 -14.10 -1.01 9.88
C ARG A 27 -15.31 -0.10 9.59
N VAL A 28 -16.09 -0.34 8.52
CA VAL A 28 -17.21 0.51 8.09
C VAL A 28 -18.54 -0.25 8.11
N GLU A 29 -19.62 0.43 8.53
CA GLU A 29 -20.97 -0.11 8.56
C GLU A 29 -21.42 -0.67 7.19
N PRO A 30 -22.22 -1.75 7.14
CA PRO A 30 -22.60 -2.43 5.90
C PRO A 30 -23.18 -1.51 4.81
N PHE A 31 -23.98 -0.52 5.21
CA PHE A 31 -24.61 0.45 4.31
C PHE A 31 -23.61 1.44 3.68
N ARG A 32 -22.47 1.68 4.32
CA ARG A 32 -21.45 2.65 3.88
C ARG A 32 -20.27 2.01 3.14
N ARG A 33 -20.27 0.69 2.96
CA ARG A 33 -19.21 -0.06 2.25
C ARG A 33 -19.01 0.40 0.81
N GLY A 34 -20.09 0.81 0.12
CA GLY A 34 -20.00 1.37 -1.23
C GLY A 34 -19.19 2.67 -1.28
N ALA A 35 -19.45 3.58 -0.34
CA ALA A 35 -18.68 4.82 -0.21
C ALA A 35 -17.22 4.56 0.19
N ALA A 36 -16.98 3.61 1.11
CA ALA A 36 -15.63 3.22 1.52
C ALA A 36 -14.79 2.68 0.35
N ASN A 37 -15.36 1.78 -0.46
CA ASN A 37 -14.71 1.28 -1.67
C ASN A 37 -14.41 2.41 -2.66
N GLY A 38 -15.36 3.32 -2.87
CA GLY A 38 -15.16 4.49 -3.74
C GLY A 38 -13.99 5.35 -3.28
N THR A 39 -13.85 5.59 -1.97
CA THR A 39 -12.70 6.33 -1.42
C THR A 39 -11.38 5.57 -1.60
N ILE A 40 -11.36 4.25 -1.37
CA ILE A 40 -10.16 3.41 -1.54
C ILE A 40 -9.69 3.44 -3.01
N PHE A 41 -10.60 3.24 -3.95
CA PHE A 41 -10.27 3.29 -5.38
C PHE A 41 -9.82 4.68 -5.81
N SER A 42 -10.52 5.73 -5.37
CA SER A 42 -10.11 7.11 -5.68
C SER A 42 -8.71 7.43 -5.15
N ALA A 43 -8.38 6.98 -3.92
CA ALA A 43 -7.05 7.16 -3.35
C ALA A 43 -5.99 6.36 -4.12
N PHE A 44 -6.33 5.14 -4.57
CA PHE A 44 -5.45 4.30 -5.37
C PHE A 44 -5.13 4.93 -6.73
N ASP A 45 -6.16 5.42 -7.43
CA ASP A 45 -6.00 6.09 -8.73
C ASP A 45 -5.20 7.39 -8.60
N LEU A 46 -5.45 8.19 -7.56
CA LEU A 46 -4.65 9.37 -7.24
C LEU A 46 -3.19 9.01 -6.96
N GLY A 47 -2.95 7.92 -6.22
CA GLY A 47 -1.61 7.42 -5.94
C GLY A 47 -0.86 7.01 -7.21
N ILE A 48 -1.53 6.27 -8.10
CA ILE A 48 -0.95 5.87 -9.40
C ILE A 48 -0.69 7.10 -10.27
N GLY A 49 -1.66 8.01 -10.38
CA GLY A 49 -1.55 9.20 -11.21
C GLY A 49 -0.41 10.12 -10.76
N LEU A 50 -0.43 10.52 -9.48
CA LEU A 50 0.60 11.39 -8.91
C LEU A 50 1.98 10.71 -8.90
N GLY A 51 2.03 9.42 -8.53
CA GLY A 51 3.25 8.64 -8.52
C GLY A 51 3.88 8.51 -9.92
N SER A 52 3.08 8.22 -10.95
CA SER A 52 3.56 8.09 -12.33
C SER A 52 4.13 9.39 -12.87
N ILE A 53 3.50 10.53 -12.56
CA ILE A 53 4.02 11.86 -12.95
C ILE A 53 5.35 12.13 -12.24
N PHE A 54 5.39 11.94 -10.91
CA PHE A 54 6.59 12.20 -10.12
C PHE A 54 7.76 11.32 -10.55
N LEU A 55 7.54 10.01 -10.70
CA LEU A 55 8.55 9.06 -11.16
C LEU A 55 8.94 9.30 -12.62
N GLY A 56 8.01 9.71 -13.48
CA GLY A 56 8.30 10.03 -14.88
C GLY A 56 9.25 11.23 -15.02
N VAL A 57 9.06 12.28 -14.22
CA VAL A 57 9.99 13.42 -14.14
C VAL A 57 11.34 12.98 -13.58
N LEU A 58 11.33 12.18 -12.51
CA LEU A 58 12.55 11.68 -11.88
C LEU A 58 13.35 10.77 -12.82
N SER A 59 12.68 9.90 -13.57
CA SER A 59 13.31 9.00 -14.54
C SER A 59 14.05 9.76 -15.65
N LYS A 60 13.56 10.93 -16.07
CA LYS A 60 14.24 11.76 -17.08
C LYS A 60 15.55 12.36 -16.59
N GLN A 61 15.67 12.65 -15.29
CA GLN A 61 16.84 13.33 -14.74
C GLN A 61 17.92 12.36 -14.24
N VAL A 62 17.52 11.25 -13.61
CA VAL A 62 18.43 10.38 -12.85
C VAL A 62 18.59 8.98 -13.45
N GLY A 63 17.84 8.66 -14.51
CA GLY A 63 17.85 7.34 -15.15
C GLY A 63 17.11 6.25 -14.37
N LEU A 64 16.91 5.09 -15.01
CA LEU A 64 16.06 4.00 -14.50
C LEU A 64 16.56 3.39 -13.19
N SER A 65 17.88 3.24 -13.02
CA SER A 65 18.47 2.59 -11.83
C SER A 65 18.13 3.34 -10.53
N TYR A 66 18.26 4.66 -10.53
CA TYR A 66 17.93 5.48 -9.37
C TYR A 66 16.42 5.59 -9.16
N MET A 67 15.61 5.54 -10.23
CA MET A 67 14.15 5.47 -10.13
C MET A 67 13.70 4.24 -9.34
N TYR A 68 14.23 3.05 -9.65
CA TYR A 68 13.90 1.82 -8.91
C TYR A 68 14.33 1.88 -7.44
N LEU A 69 15.49 2.48 -7.14
CA LEU A 69 15.92 2.70 -5.75
C LEU A 69 14.96 3.62 -5.00
N THR A 70 14.54 4.74 -5.61
CA THR A 70 13.59 5.67 -4.99
C THR A 70 12.22 5.03 -4.75
N CYS A 71 11.77 4.14 -5.65
CA CYS A 71 10.58 3.32 -5.45
C CYS A 71 10.69 2.43 -4.20
N SER A 72 11.87 1.85 -3.97
CA SER A 72 12.12 1.02 -2.78
C SER A 72 12.03 1.83 -1.49
N PHE A 73 12.52 3.07 -1.47
CA PHE A 73 12.39 3.95 -0.30
C PHE A 73 10.95 4.42 -0.08
N ILE A 74 10.21 4.72 -1.14
CA ILE A 74 8.79 5.10 -1.04
C ILE A 74 7.97 3.97 -0.40
N MET A 75 8.30 2.70 -0.65
CA MET A 75 7.64 1.55 -0.01
C MET A 75 7.89 1.44 1.51
N VAL A 76 8.93 2.09 2.04
CA VAL A 76 9.18 2.10 3.49
C VAL A 76 8.16 2.97 4.22
N ILE A 77 7.64 4.02 3.58
CA ILE A 77 6.67 4.95 4.17
C ILE A 77 5.35 4.25 4.58
N PRO A 78 4.65 3.51 3.69
CA PRO A 78 3.43 2.80 4.09
C PRO A 78 3.73 1.68 5.10
N LEU A 79 4.92 1.05 5.05
CA LEU A 79 5.34 0.06 6.05
C LEU A 79 5.44 0.69 7.45
N ILE A 80 6.09 1.85 7.57
CA ILE A 80 6.20 2.60 8.82
C ILE A 80 4.82 3.03 9.31
N LEU A 81 3.99 3.58 8.42
CA LEU A 81 2.64 4.02 8.78
C LEU A 81 1.78 2.86 9.29
N PHE A 82 1.87 1.69 8.67
CA PHE A 82 1.19 0.49 9.13
C PHE A 82 1.68 0.05 10.52
N TYR A 83 2.99 0.01 10.74
CA TYR A 83 3.55 -0.35 12.05
C TYR A 83 3.18 0.64 13.15
N LEU A 84 3.23 1.94 12.87
CA LEU A 84 2.92 2.96 13.87
C LEU A 84 1.42 3.02 14.21
N LYS A 85 0.55 2.78 13.23
CA LYS A 85 -0.89 3.01 13.39
C LYS A 85 -1.69 1.73 13.64
N ASP A 86 -1.36 0.63 12.97
CA ASP A 86 -2.08 -0.64 13.09
C ASP A 86 -1.38 -1.61 14.06
N ALA A 87 -0.04 -1.70 14.11
CA ALA A 87 0.63 -2.67 15.00
C ALA A 87 0.43 -2.39 16.50
N GLY A 88 0.14 -1.13 16.87
CA GLY A 88 -0.26 -0.75 18.24
C GLY A 88 -1.68 -1.19 18.62
N GLU A 89 -2.62 -1.24 17.68
CA GLU A 89 -4.00 -1.71 17.93
C GLU A 89 -4.08 -3.25 17.96
N TYR A 90 -3.31 -3.96 17.14
CA TYR A 90 -3.31 -5.44 17.14
C TYR A 90 -2.69 -6.06 18.40
N THR A 91 -1.72 -5.39 19.03
CA THR A 91 -1.15 -5.83 20.32
C THR A 91 -2.09 -5.52 21.50
N ALA A 92 -2.82 -4.41 21.46
CA ALA A 92 -3.81 -4.08 22.49
C ALA A 92 -5.03 -5.02 22.49
N VAL A 93 -5.51 -5.44 21.32
CA VAL A 93 -6.66 -6.37 21.20
C VAL A 93 -6.31 -7.79 21.66
N LYS A 94 -5.08 -8.26 21.42
CA LYS A 94 -4.64 -9.60 21.86
C LYS A 94 -4.45 -9.71 23.38
N GLN A 95 -4.32 -8.57 24.08
CA GLN A 95 -4.14 -8.52 25.54
C GLN A 95 -5.46 -8.36 26.31
N SER A 96 -6.55 -7.95 25.65
CA SER A 96 -7.92 -7.92 26.23
C SER A 96 -8.67 -9.25 26.07
N SER A 97 -8.07 -10.25 25.43
CA SER A 97 -8.57 -11.62 25.29
C SER A 97 -7.56 -12.60 25.89
N ASN A 98 -7.12 -12.33 27.11
CA ASN A 98 -6.51 -13.29 28.03
C ASN A 98 -7.03 -13.02 29.43
#